data_AF-A0A355S6L3-F1
#
_entry.id   AF-A0A355S6L3-F1
#
_cell.length_a   1.000
_cell.length_b   1.000
_cell.length_c   1.000
_cell.angle_alpha   90.00
_cell.angle_beta   90.00
_cell.angle_gamma   90.00
#
_symmetry.space_group_name_H-M   'P 1'
#
loop_
_entity.id
_entity.type
_entity.pdbx_description
1 polymer ?
#
loop_
_entity_poly.entity_id
_entity_poly.type
_entity_poly.pdbx_seq_one_letter_code
_entity_poly.pdbx_strand_id
1 'polypeptide(L)'
;EKRESTGLQGTSCYRLPWQKGALELHGSHAGWLNSDGGIFFLRPLGRCVHWLDHAPPVPGQYPRGRYCAKTNQELYLLAHPFLDWWLDHEAAVLRLAGEGYREACHRQYKRLPRSRAWLRPEQATRWVTGLRDHPEDLRRVRRFV
;
A
#
# COMPACT_ATOMS: atom_id res chain seq x y z
N GLU A 1 3.68 4.64 -15.07
CA GLU A 1 3.17 5.81 -15.79
C GLU A 1 2.47 6.77 -14.83
N LYS A 2 2.67 8.09 -14.99
CA LYS A 2 1.91 9.11 -14.25
C LYS A 2 0.64 9.43 -15.03
N ARG A 3 -0.52 9.38 -14.38
CA ARG A 3 -1.83 9.73 -14.95
C ARG A 3 -2.39 10.99 -14.30
N GLU A 4 -3.30 11.65 -14.99
CA GLU A 4 -4.10 12.72 -14.41
C GLU A 4 -4.93 12.18 -13.23
N SER A 5 -4.98 12.96 -12.15
CA SER A 5 -5.83 12.65 -11.01
C SER A 5 -7.27 13.06 -11.34
N THR A 6 -8.15 12.07 -11.47
CA THR A 6 -9.59 12.30 -11.51
C THR A 6 -10.12 12.57 -10.11
N GLY A 7 -11.07 13.50 -9.94
CA GLY A 7 -11.69 13.80 -8.65
C GLY A 7 -10.97 14.90 -7.87
N LEU A 8 -9.87 14.58 -7.17
CA LEU A 8 -9.11 15.59 -6.40
C LEU A 8 -8.08 16.29 -7.28
N GLN A 9 -8.10 17.63 -7.30
CA GLN A 9 -7.06 18.44 -7.94
C GLN A 9 -5.78 18.48 -7.09
N GLY A 10 -4.62 18.50 -7.75
CA GLY A 10 -3.31 18.68 -7.10
C GLY A 10 -2.63 17.40 -6.60
N THR A 11 -3.20 16.22 -6.87
CA THR A 11 -2.55 14.93 -6.58
C THR A 11 -2.07 14.25 -7.86
N SER A 12 -0.97 13.48 -7.77
CA SER A 12 -0.51 12.63 -8.88
C SER A 12 -1.03 11.21 -8.68
N CYS A 13 -1.47 10.57 -9.77
CA CYS A 13 -1.75 9.14 -9.79
C CYS A 13 -0.61 8.44 -10.53
N TYR A 14 -0.03 7.41 -9.92
CA TYR A 14 0.95 6.55 -10.56
C TYR A 14 0.36 5.16 -10.75
N ARG A 15 0.50 4.63 -11.97
CA ARG A 15 0.06 3.28 -12.32
C ARG A 15 1.22 2.46 -12.88
N LEU A 16 1.35 1.23 -12.44
CA LEU A 16 2.38 0.29 -12.89
C LEU A 16 1.75 -1.08 -13.19
N PRO A 17 1.82 -1.60 -14.43
CA PRO A 17 1.42 -2.97 -14.72
C PRO A 17 2.20 -3.96 -13.85
N TRP A 18 1.48 -4.85 -13.16
CA TRP A 18 2.08 -5.77 -12.19
C TRP A 18 1.21 -7.01 -11.97
N GLN A 19 1.81 -8.20 -12.11
CA GLN A 19 1.19 -9.50 -11.86
C GLN A 19 -0.27 -9.64 -12.34
N LYS A 20 -0.50 -9.52 -13.66
CA LYS A 20 -1.85 -9.61 -14.29
C LYS A 20 -2.85 -8.53 -13.83
N GLY A 21 -2.38 -7.49 -13.17
CA GLY A 21 -3.15 -6.31 -12.81
C GLY A 21 -2.29 -5.06 -12.93
N ALA A 22 -2.59 -4.06 -12.11
CA ALA A 22 -1.80 -2.86 -11.97
C ALA A 22 -1.79 -2.40 -10.51
N LEU A 23 -0.63 -1.91 -10.09
CA LEU A 23 -0.50 -1.12 -8.89
C LEU A 23 -0.98 0.29 -9.17
N GLU A 24 -1.66 0.88 -8.20
CA GLU A 24 -2.14 2.24 -8.30
C GLU A 24 -1.83 2.98 -7.01
N LEU A 25 -1.07 4.08 -7.14
CA LEU A 25 -0.62 4.90 -6.03
C LEU A 25 -1.15 6.31 -6.23
N HIS A 26 -2.07 6.70 -5.36
CA HIS A 26 -2.70 8.00 -5.34
C HIS A 26 -2.71 8.59 -3.92
N GLY A 27 -2.79 9.91 -3.79
CA GLY A 27 -2.78 10.57 -2.46
C GLY A 27 -3.95 10.18 -1.54
N SER A 28 -5.03 9.63 -2.10
CA SER A 28 -6.22 9.17 -1.37
C SER A 28 -6.35 7.64 -1.27
N HIS A 29 -5.62 6.88 -2.08
CA HIS A 29 -5.67 5.43 -2.08
C HIS A 29 -4.38 4.82 -2.62
N ALA A 30 -4.04 3.63 -2.16
CA ALA A 30 -2.92 2.86 -2.71
C ALA A 30 -3.29 1.38 -2.72
N GLY A 31 -2.96 0.67 -3.80
CA GLY A 31 -3.41 -0.70 -3.94
C GLY A 31 -3.01 -1.39 -5.23
N TRP A 32 -3.60 -2.55 -5.44
CA TRP A 32 -3.47 -3.36 -6.64
C TRP A 32 -4.87 -3.74 -7.16
N LEU A 33 -5.01 -3.78 -8.48
CA LEU A 33 -6.29 -3.98 -9.17
C LEU A 33 -6.10 -4.81 -10.45
N ASN A 34 -6.97 -5.79 -10.68
CA ASN A 34 -7.10 -6.52 -11.94
C ASN A 34 -8.54 -6.36 -12.51
N SER A 35 -8.91 -7.21 -13.48
CA SER A 35 -10.24 -7.21 -14.10
C SER A 35 -11.38 -7.56 -13.15
N ASP A 36 -11.08 -8.30 -12.08
CA ASP A 36 -12.08 -8.87 -11.16
C ASP A 36 -12.21 -8.02 -9.87
N GLY A 37 -11.38 -6.99 -9.73
CA GLY A 37 -11.27 -6.17 -8.53
C GLY A 37 -9.86 -6.24 -7.94
N GLY A 38 -9.76 -5.98 -6.64
CA GLY A 38 -8.46 -6.01 -5.99
C GLY A 38 -8.49 -5.48 -4.57
N ILE A 39 -7.39 -4.87 -4.15
CA ILE A 39 -7.26 -4.34 -2.80
C ILE A 39 -6.75 -2.92 -2.83
N PHE A 40 -7.38 -2.09 -2.01
CA PHE A 40 -6.94 -0.72 -1.80
C PHE A 40 -6.94 -0.37 -0.32
N PHE A 41 -5.86 0.25 0.13
CA PHE A 41 -5.94 1.14 1.28
C PHE A 41 -6.67 2.41 0.86
N LEU A 42 -7.81 2.71 1.47
CA LEU A 42 -8.55 3.95 1.24
C LEU A 42 -8.31 4.91 2.41
N ARG A 43 -7.63 6.03 2.14
CA ARG A 43 -7.26 7.01 3.18
C ARG A 43 -8.48 7.56 3.95
N PRO A 44 -9.62 7.91 3.30
CA PRO A 44 -10.80 8.39 4.03
C PRO A 44 -11.42 7.34 4.98
N LEU A 45 -11.22 6.04 4.69
CA LEU A 45 -11.72 4.95 5.53
C LEU A 45 -10.67 4.47 6.56
N GLY A 46 -9.41 4.86 6.38
CA GLY A 46 -8.28 4.49 7.22
C GLY A 46 -8.01 2.98 7.26
N ARG A 47 -8.35 2.24 6.20
CA ARG A 47 -8.22 0.77 6.15
C ARG A 47 -8.09 0.24 4.72
N CYS A 48 -7.60 -1.00 4.63
CA CYS A 48 -7.66 -1.79 3.40
C CYS A 48 -9.07 -2.35 3.18
N VAL A 49 -9.50 -2.39 1.92
CA VAL A 49 -10.78 -2.94 1.49
C VAL A 49 -10.58 -3.81 0.26
N HIS A 50 -11.42 -4.84 0.12
CA HIS A 50 -11.58 -5.55 -1.14
C HIS A 50 -12.40 -4.63 -2.04
N TRP A 51 -11.81 -4.20 -3.14
CA TRP A 51 -12.46 -3.39 -4.16
C TRP A 51 -13.10 -4.31 -5.20
N LEU A 52 -14.39 -4.16 -5.42
CA LEU A 52 -15.23 -5.11 -6.17
C LEU A 52 -15.49 -4.67 -7.62
N ASP A 53 -14.72 -3.72 -8.12
CA ASP A 53 -14.89 -3.13 -9.44
C ASP A 53 -13.58 -3.17 -10.22
N HIS A 54 -13.66 -3.28 -11.53
CA HIS A 54 -12.54 -3.33 -12.46
C HIS A 54 -11.85 -1.97 -12.66
N ALA A 55 -12.56 -0.88 -12.36
CA ALA A 55 -12.04 0.48 -12.40
C ALA A 55 -11.51 0.89 -11.01
N PRO A 56 -10.42 1.64 -10.91
CA PRO A 56 -9.86 2.04 -9.62
C PRO A 56 -10.76 3.04 -8.87
N PRO A 57 -10.57 3.19 -7.54
CA PRO A 57 -11.31 4.15 -6.74
C PRO A 57 -11.11 5.59 -7.25
N VAL A 58 -12.20 6.30 -7.50
CA VAL A 58 -12.15 7.73 -7.79
C VAL A 58 -12.07 8.50 -6.46
N PRO A 59 -11.03 9.32 -6.24
CA PRO A 59 -10.93 10.16 -5.06
C PRO A 59 -12.20 10.96 -4.77
N GLY A 60 -12.77 10.78 -3.58
CA GLY A 60 -14.02 11.43 -3.15
C GLY A 60 -15.28 10.65 -3.49
N GLN A 61 -15.18 9.56 -4.26
CA GLN A 61 -16.30 8.72 -4.65
C GLN A 61 -16.06 7.27 -4.21
N TYR A 62 -16.73 6.86 -3.14
CA TYR A 62 -16.64 5.50 -2.59
C TYR A 62 -18.05 4.94 -2.39
N PRO A 63 -18.74 4.52 -3.47
CA PRO A 63 -20.12 4.09 -3.39
C PRO A 63 -20.25 2.85 -2.51
N ARG A 64 -21.30 2.82 -1.67
CA ARG A 64 -21.66 1.60 -0.92
C ARG A 64 -21.96 0.49 -1.93
N GLY A 65 -21.25 -0.62 -1.84
CA GLY A 65 -21.37 -1.76 -2.78
C GLY A 65 -20.18 -1.93 -3.74
N ARG A 66 -19.30 -0.94 -3.88
CA ARG A 66 -18.05 -1.10 -4.68
C ARG A 66 -16.87 -1.63 -3.88
N TYR A 67 -17.04 -1.84 -2.58
CA TYR A 67 -16.02 -2.41 -1.74
C TYR A 67 -16.60 -3.21 -0.58
N CYS A 68 -15.84 -4.20 -0.12
CA CYS A 68 -16.05 -4.93 1.11
C CYS A 68 -14.93 -4.58 2.10
N ALA A 69 -15.29 -4.05 3.26
CA ALA A 69 -14.35 -3.69 4.32
C ALA A 69 -14.14 -4.80 5.36
N LYS A 70 -14.67 -6.01 5.11
CA LYS A 70 -14.46 -7.15 6.00
C LYS A 70 -13.04 -7.66 5.82
N THR A 71 -12.31 -7.81 6.92
CA THR A 71 -11.03 -8.52 6.92
C THR A 71 -11.32 -10.01 6.90
N ASN A 72 -10.98 -10.68 5.80
CA ASN A 72 -11.08 -12.13 5.63
C ASN A 72 -9.80 -12.64 4.95
N GLN A 73 -9.64 -13.96 4.86
CA GLN A 73 -8.49 -14.60 4.22
C GLN A 73 -8.33 -14.17 2.74
N GLU A 74 -9.45 -13.97 2.05
CA GLU A 74 -9.48 -13.47 0.67
C GLU A 74 -8.81 -12.10 0.53
N LEU A 75 -9.06 -11.17 1.46
CA LEU A 75 -8.42 -9.85 1.46
C LEU A 75 -6.89 -9.97 1.61
N TYR A 76 -6.39 -10.93 2.39
CA TYR A 76 -4.96 -11.19 2.48
C TYR A 76 -4.40 -11.74 1.17
N LEU A 77 -5.07 -12.72 0.55
CA LEU A 77 -4.64 -13.26 -0.74
C LEU A 77 -4.62 -12.18 -1.84
N LEU A 78 -5.61 -11.29 -1.87
CA LEU A 78 -5.65 -10.14 -2.78
C LEU A 78 -4.54 -9.12 -2.51
N ALA A 79 -3.97 -9.10 -1.30
CA ALA A 79 -2.83 -8.24 -0.95
C ALA A 79 -1.50 -8.75 -1.52
N HIS A 80 -1.38 -10.04 -1.85
CA HIS A 80 -0.09 -10.62 -2.26
C HIS A 80 0.58 -9.86 -3.40
N PRO A 81 -0.09 -9.51 -4.52
CA PRO A 81 0.58 -8.78 -5.59
C PRO A 81 1.12 -7.42 -5.15
N PHE A 82 0.40 -6.73 -4.26
CA PHE A 82 0.86 -5.45 -3.71
C PHE A 82 2.04 -5.63 -2.75
N LEU A 83 2.03 -6.66 -1.91
CA LEU A 83 3.12 -6.96 -0.98
C LEU A 83 4.38 -7.42 -1.71
N ASP A 84 4.23 -8.23 -2.77
CA ASP A 84 5.32 -8.65 -3.66
C ASP A 84 6.01 -7.44 -4.27
N TRP A 85 5.22 -6.50 -4.80
CA TRP A 85 5.76 -5.25 -5.33
C TRP A 85 6.47 -4.43 -4.26
N TRP A 86 5.91 -4.33 -3.05
CA TRP A 86 6.55 -3.59 -1.98
C TRP A 86 7.94 -4.19 -1.70
N LEU A 87 8.03 -5.50 -1.50
CA LEU A 87 9.30 -6.17 -1.22
C LEU A 87 10.31 -6.02 -2.36
N ASP A 88 9.86 -6.17 -3.62
CA ASP A 88 10.70 -5.93 -4.80
C ASP A 88 11.20 -4.47 -4.88
N HIS A 89 10.32 -3.51 -4.56
CA HIS A 89 10.67 -2.10 -4.48
C HIS A 89 11.74 -1.83 -3.41
N GLU A 90 11.63 -2.42 -2.22
CA GLU A 90 12.67 -2.27 -1.18
C GLU A 90 14.00 -2.88 -1.62
N ALA A 91 13.98 -4.04 -2.28
CA ALA A 91 15.18 -4.65 -2.84
C ALA A 91 15.83 -3.77 -3.92
N ALA A 92 15.01 -3.17 -4.80
CA ALA A 92 15.49 -2.24 -5.82
C ALA A 92 16.08 -0.97 -5.19
N VAL A 93 15.45 -0.40 -4.16
CA VAL A 93 15.98 0.77 -3.44
C VAL A 93 17.31 0.44 -2.77
N LEU A 94 17.40 -0.71 -2.11
CA LEU A 94 18.66 -1.18 -1.51
C LEU A 94 19.78 -1.28 -2.57
N ARG A 95 19.48 -1.88 -3.73
CA ARG A 95 20.45 -2.02 -4.82
C ARG A 95 20.89 -0.69 -5.42
N LEU A 96 19.98 0.28 -5.55
CA LEU A 96 20.26 1.56 -6.21
C LEU A 96 20.87 2.61 -5.28
N ALA A 97 20.51 2.60 -3.99
CA ALA A 97 20.87 3.66 -3.04
C ALA A 97 21.72 3.17 -1.85
N GLY A 98 21.88 1.85 -1.68
CA GLY A 98 22.65 1.23 -0.61
C GLY A 98 21.90 1.11 0.73
N GLU A 99 22.50 0.36 1.65
CA GLU A 99 21.90 -0.04 2.94
C GLU A 99 21.52 1.15 3.84
N GLY A 100 22.30 2.23 3.80
CA GLY A 100 22.11 3.40 4.66
C GLY A 100 20.95 4.32 4.24
N TYR A 101 20.42 4.18 3.02
CA TYR A 101 19.47 5.13 2.45
C TYR A 101 18.13 5.14 3.20
N ARG A 102 17.49 3.98 3.37
CA ARG A 102 16.20 3.88 4.07
C ARG A 102 16.31 4.30 5.53
N GLU A 103 17.43 3.98 6.19
CA GLU A 103 17.70 4.43 7.55
C GLU A 103 17.85 5.95 7.65
N ALA A 104 18.52 6.58 6.68
CA ALA A 104 18.58 8.04 6.60
C ALA A 104 17.20 8.66 6.37
N CYS A 105 16.39 8.13 5.45
CA CYS A 105 15.02 8.57 5.22
C CYS A 105 14.15 8.44 6.48
N HIS A 106 14.25 7.31 7.18
CA HIS A 106 13.51 7.07 8.42
C HIS A 106 13.91 8.07 9.52
N ARG A 107 15.22 8.33 9.71
CA ARG A 107 15.71 9.34 10.64
C ARG A 107 15.23 10.74 10.29
N GLN A 108 15.23 11.10 9.00
CA GLN A 108 14.75 12.41 8.55
C GLN A 108 13.24 12.55 8.75
N TYR A 109 12.45 11.53 8.40
CA TYR A 109 11.00 11.54 8.57
C TYR A 109 10.62 11.71 10.04
N LYS A 110 11.31 11.00 10.96
CA LYS A 110 11.07 11.09 12.41
C LYS A 110 11.29 12.50 12.99
N ARG A 111 12.07 13.36 12.32
CA ARG A 111 12.31 14.75 12.74
C ARG A 111 11.19 15.72 12.32
N LEU A 112 10.29 15.31 11.42
CA LEU A 112 9.22 16.18 10.93
C LEU A 112 8.14 16.38 12.01
N PRO A 113 7.59 17.59 12.17
CA PRO A 113 6.49 17.85 13.09
C PRO A 113 5.29 16.94 12.78
N ARG A 114 4.67 16.39 13.83
CA ARG A 114 3.51 15.47 13.75
C ARG A 114 3.77 14.16 12.98
N SER A 115 5.02 13.86 12.62
CA SER A 115 5.36 12.56 12.06
C SER A 115 5.09 11.46 13.09
N ARG A 116 4.55 10.35 12.61
CA ARG A 116 4.47 9.09 13.37
C ARG A 116 5.28 8.09 12.60
N ALA A 117 6.59 8.09 12.87
CA ALA A 117 7.50 7.14 12.25
C ALA A 117 7.01 5.72 12.54
N TRP A 118 6.99 4.91 11.50
CA TRP A 118 6.57 3.52 11.56
C TRP A 118 7.66 2.65 12.23
N LEU A 119 7.72 1.38 11.85
CA LEU A 119 8.87 0.52 12.15
C LEU A 119 10.15 1.04 11.48
N ARG A 120 11.31 0.68 12.04
CA ARG A 120 12.59 0.89 11.36
C ARG A 120 12.61 0.10 10.04
N PRO A 121 13.33 0.56 9.00
CA PRO A 121 13.37 -0.09 7.69
C PRO A 121 13.49 -1.61 7.70
N GLU A 122 14.46 -2.17 8.43
CA GLU A 122 14.63 -3.62 8.51
C GLU A 122 13.42 -4.32 9.13
N GLN A 123 12.87 -3.75 10.21
CA GLN A 123 11.69 -4.28 10.90
C GLN A 123 10.43 -4.16 10.02
N ALA A 124 10.30 -3.08 9.26
CA ALA A 124 9.24 -2.85 8.30
C ALA A 124 9.25 -3.94 7.22
N THR A 125 10.39 -4.19 6.56
CA THR A 125 10.50 -5.23 5.53
C THR A 125 10.23 -6.63 6.09
N ARG A 126 10.75 -6.95 7.28
CA ARG A 126 10.44 -8.23 7.96
C ARG A 126 8.95 -8.37 8.26
N TRP A 127 8.30 -7.29 8.70
CA TRP A 127 6.87 -7.30 8.98
C TRP A 127 6.03 -7.48 7.71
N VAL A 128 6.38 -6.81 6.61
CA VAL A 128 5.73 -6.98 5.30
C VAL A 128 5.91 -8.41 4.78
N THR A 129 7.11 -8.98 4.94
CA THR A 129 7.40 -10.37 4.58
C THR A 129 6.53 -11.33 5.40
N GLY A 130 6.46 -11.15 6.72
CA GLY A 130 5.60 -11.98 7.57
C GLY A 130 4.11 -11.82 7.23
N LEU A 131 3.64 -10.60 6.92
CA LEU A 131 2.25 -10.37 6.50
C LEU A 131 1.91 -11.14 5.20
N ARG A 132 2.88 -11.24 4.30
CA ARG A 132 2.75 -11.95 3.02
C ARG A 132 2.75 -13.46 3.22
N ASP A 133 3.70 -13.98 3.99
CA ASP A 133 3.98 -15.41 4.03
C ASP A 133 3.14 -16.14 5.10
N HIS A 134 2.95 -15.50 6.27
CA HIS A 134 2.32 -16.09 7.46
C HIS A 134 1.48 -15.04 8.22
N PRO A 135 0.39 -14.49 7.62
CA PRO A 135 -0.42 -13.43 8.23
C PRO A 135 -1.06 -13.82 9.57
N GLU A 136 -1.34 -15.11 9.78
CA GLU A 136 -1.93 -15.68 10.99
C GLU A 136 -1.02 -15.60 12.22
N ASP A 137 0.29 -15.70 12.02
CA ASP A 137 1.30 -15.65 13.09
C ASP A 137 1.73 -14.20 13.38
N LEU A 138 1.34 -13.27 12.52
CA LEU A 138 1.79 -11.90 12.57
C LEU A 138 1.08 -11.14 13.68
N ARG A 139 1.84 -10.74 14.69
CA ARG A 139 1.36 -9.76 15.65
C ARG A 139 1.12 -8.43 14.93
N ARG A 140 -0.09 -7.88 15.11
CA ARG A 140 -0.37 -6.49 14.71
C ARG A 140 0.71 -5.62 15.31
N VAL A 141 1.32 -4.76 14.50
CA VAL A 141 2.18 -3.75 15.07
C VAL A 141 1.29 -2.89 15.96
N ARG A 142 1.56 -2.89 17.26
CA ARG A 142 0.87 -1.99 18.20
C ARG A 142 1.03 -0.59 17.63
N ARG A 143 -0.06 0.20 17.65
CA ARG A 143 -0.07 1.63 17.27
C ARG A 143 1.26 2.23 17.72
N PHE A 144 2.09 2.58 16.74
CA PHE A 144 3.54 2.73 16.81
C PHE A 144 3.98 3.51 18.05
N VAL A 145 4.49 2.76 19.04
CA VAL A 145 5.00 3.14 20.39
C VAL A 145 4.15 4.17 21.12
#